data_AF-A0A3D4QIG7-F1
#
_entry.id   AF-A0A3D4QIG7-F1
#
_cell.length_a   1.000
_cell.length_b   1.000
_cell.length_c   1.000
_cell.angle_alpha   90.00
_cell.angle_beta   90.00
_cell.angle_gamma   90.00
#
_symmetry.space_group_name_H-M   'P 1'
#
loop_
_entity.id
_entity.type
_entity.pdbx_description
1 polymer ?
#
loop_
_entity_poly.entity_id
_entity_poly.type
_entity_poly.pdbx_seq_one_letter_code
_entity_poly.pdbx_strand_id
1 'polypeptide(L)'
;MFKFLRRQAVPAFSLAAVLLTIFTPDAAFAADQLNSGDTAWIITATALVLFMTLPGLALFYGGLVRSRNVLSVLMHCVAIACLMSVLWLIIGYSLS
;
A
#
# COMPACT_ATOMS: atom_id res chain seq x y z
N MET A 1 39.08 -31.91 -9.11
CA MET A 1 38.86 -31.01 -7.94
C MET A 1 38.32 -29.63 -8.36
N PHE A 2 39.11 -28.76 -9.01
CA PHE A 2 38.75 -27.36 -9.30
C PHE A 2 37.50 -27.13 -10.21
N LYS A 3 37.17 -28.06 -11.12
CA LYS A 3 35.96 -27.97 -11.96
C LYS A 3 34.64 -28.21 -11.21
N PHE A 4 34.68 -28.92 -10.07
CA PHE A 4 33.49 -29.24 -9.26
C PHE A 4 33.08 -28.04 -8.39
N LEU A 5 34.06 -27.33 -7.80
CA LEU A 5 33.80 -26.08 -7.07
C LEU A 5 33.26 -24.96 -7.98
N ARG A 6 33.69 -24.89 -9.25
CA ARG A 6 33.21 -23.89 -10.22
C ARG A 6 31.74 -24.10 -10.62
N ARG A 7 31.25 -25.34 -10.67
CA ARG A 7 29.85 -25.65 -11.02
C ARG A 7 28.85 -25.34 -9.90
N GLN A 8 29.29 -25.41 -8.64
CA GLN A 8 28.45 -25.15 -7.47
C GLN A 8 28.45 -23.67 -7.04
N ALA A 9 29.54 -22.94 -7.32
CA ALA A 9 29.64 -21.51 -7.04
C ALA A 9 28.83 -20.63 -8.03
N VAL A 10 28.66 -21.07 -9.28
CA VAL A 10 27.88 -20.34 -10.30
C VAL A 10 26.39 -20.19 -9.93
N PRO A 11 25.63 -21.24 -9.54
CA PRO A 11 24.23 -21.07 -9.15
C PRO A 11 24.06 -20.27 -7.86
N ALA A 12 25.00 -20.38 -6.91
CA ALA A 12 24.99 -19.58 -5.68
C ALA A 12 25.22 -18.08 -5.98
N PHE A 13 26.11 -17.76 -6.92
CA PHE A 13 26.34 -16.39 -7.37
C PHE A 13 25.15 -15.83 -8.17
N SER A 14 24.53 -16.65 -9.02
CA SER A 14 23.30 -16.28 -9.74
C SER A 14 22.11 -16.04 -8.81
N LEU A 15 21.92 -16.89 -7.79
CA LEU A 15 20.87 -16.71 -6.78
C LEU A 15 21.11 -15.46 -5.92
N ALA A 16 22.37 -15.21 -5.52
CA ALA A 16 22.75 -14.01 -4.79
C ALA A 16 22.54 -12.75 -5.64
N ALA A 17 22.83 -12.78 -6.94
CA ALA A 17 22.58 -11.69 -7.86
C ALA A 17 21.07 -11.42 -8.06
N VAL A 18 20.25 -12.48 -8.17
CA VAL A 18 18.78 -12.35 -8.25
C VAL A 18 18.19 -11.78 -6.95
N LEU A 19 18.66 -12.25 -5.79
CA LEU A 19 18.30 -11.70 -4.48
C LEU A 19 18.70 -10.22 -4.36
N LEU A 20 19.87 -9.85 -4.90
CA LEU A 20 20.34 -8.46 -4.93
C LEU A 20 19.45 -7.58 -5.83
N THR A 21 19.00 -8.07 -6.98
CA THR A 21 18.06 -7.34 -7.86
C THR A 21 16.64 -7.23 -7.32
N ILE A 22 16.22 -8.13 -6.41
CA ILE A 22 14.92 -8.02 -5.72
C ILE A 22 14.98 -6.96 -4.61
N PHE A 23 16.17 -6.71 -4.05
CA PHE A 23 16.37 -5.77 -2.95
C PHE A 23 16.92 -4.40 -3.38
N THR A 24 17.20 -4.19 -4.66
CA THR A 24 17.47 -2.84 -5.16
C THR A 24 16.16 -2.06 -5.20
N PRO A 25 16.03 -0.94 -4.45
CA PRO A 25 14.91 -0.05 -4.67
C PRO A 25 14.97 0.38 -6.13
N ASP A 26 13.88 0.18 -6.86
CA ASP A 26 13.75 0.66 -8.23
C ASP A 26 13.74 2.19 -8.17
N ALA A 27 14.94 2.77 -8.23
CA ALA A 27 15.17 4.21 -8.19
C ALA A 27 14.91 4.86 -9.57
N ALA A 28 14.27 4.16 -10.51
CA ALA A 28 14.23 4.57 -11.91
C ALA A 28 13.03 5.45 -12.29
N PHE A 29 12.20 5.90 -11.34
CA PHE A 29 10.96 6.63 -11.63
C PHE A 29 10.86 8.01 -10.95
N ALA A 30 11.93 8.49 -10.31
CA ALA A 30 11.89 9.76 -9.57
C ALA A 30 12.17 11.00 -10.45
N ALA A 31 12.44 10.83 -11.74
CA ALA A 31 12.86 11.91 -12.64
C ALA A 31 11.92 12.12 -13.84
N ASP A 32 10.70 11.57 -13.81
CA ASP A 32 9.71 12.00 -14.79
C ASP A 32 9.22 13.39 -14.37
N GLN A 33 9.27 14.34 -15.31
CA GLN A 33 8.76 15.70 -15.11
C GLN A 33 7.37 15.60 -14.49
N LEU A 34 7.14 16.22 -13.32
CA LEU A 34 5.85 16.16 -12.62
C LEU A 34 4.71 16.53 -13.58
N ASN A 35 4.03 15.52 -14.09
CA ASN A 35 2.95 15.69 -15.04
C ASN A 35 1.69 16.01 -14.23
N SER A 36 1.09 17.17 -14.52
CA SER A 36 -0.13 17.62 -13.84
C SER A 36 -1.31 16.66 -14.05
N GLY A 37 -1.37 15.99 -15.21
CA GLY A 37 -2.39 14.99 -15.52
C GLY A 37 -2.24 13.73 -14.65
N ASP A 38 -1.02 13.21 -14.52
CA ASP A 38 -0.74 12.02 -13.71
C ASP A 38 -0.95 12.33 -12.21
N THR A 39 -0.58 13.53 -11.77
CA THR A 39 -0.83 13.98 -10.39
C THR A 39 -2.33 14.12 -10.11
N ALA A 40 -3.08 14.75 -11.01
CA ALA A 40 -4.54 14.88 -10.88
C ALA A 40 -5.21 13.50 -10.86
N TRP A 41 -4.73 12.56 -11.68
CA TRP A 41 -5.23 11.19 -11.69
C TRP A 41 -4.96 10.47 -10.38
N ILE A 42 -3.75 10.53 -9.83
CA ILE A 42 -3.40 9.89 -8.55
C ILE A 42 -4.22 10.47 -7.40
N ILE A 43 -4.38 11.80 -7.32
CA ILE A 43 -5.20 12.43 -6.26
C ILE A 43 -6.67 11.99 -6.40
N THR A 44 -7.18 11.94 -7.63
CA THR A 44 -8.55 11.47 -7.90
C THR A 44 -8.73 10.00 -7.51
N ALA A 45 -7.80 9.13 -7.89
CA ALA A 45 -7.82 7.71 -7.54
C ALA A 45 -7.75 7.51 -6.02
N THR A 46 -6.90 8.27 -5.32
CA THR A 46 -6.79 8.23 -3.85
C THR A 46 -8.10 8.67 -3.18
N ALA A 47 -8.77 9.70 -3.72
CA ALA A 47 -10.08 10.13 -3.25
C ALA A 47 -11.16 9.06 -3.46
N LEU A 48 -11.15 8.34 -4.60
CA LEU A 48 -12.07 7.23 -4.85
C LEU A 48 -11.86 6.07 -3.88
N VAL A 49 -10.61 5.75 -3.53
CA VAL A 49 -10.29 4.73 -2.52
C VAL A 49 -10.82 5.13 -1.14
N LEU A 50 -10.62 6.40 -0.73
CA LEU A 50 -11.20 6.91 0.52
C LEU A 50 -12.74 6.85 0.50
N PHE A 51 -13.36 7.06 -0.65
CA PHE A 51 -14.81 6.99 -0.81
C PHE A 51 -15.38 5.56 -0.58
N MET A 52 -14.58 4.51 -0.83
CA MET A 52 -14.97 3.14 -0.48
C MET A 52 -15.13 2.97 1.04
N THR A 53 -14.27 3.62 1.83
CA THR A 53 -14.29 3.54 3.29
C THR A 53 -15.33 4.47 3.89
N LEU A 54 -15.49 5.68 3.35
CA LEU A 54 -16.41 6.73 3.78
C LEU A 54 -17.22 7.24 2.57
N PRO A 55 -18.53 6.97 2.40
CA PRO A 55 -19.50 6.28 3.26
C PRO A 55 -19.77 4.82 2.86
N GLY A 56 -19.04 4.25 1.90
CA GLY A 56 -19.35 2.96 1.26
C GLY A 56 -19.51 1.78 2.25
N LEU A 57 -18.46 1.48 3.02
CA LEU A 57 -18.51 0.42 4.04
C LEU A 57 -19.46 0.78 5.19
N ALA A 58 -19.48 2.04 5.61
CA ALA A 58 -20.27 2.49 6.75
C ALA A 58 -21.79 2.35 6.50
N LEU A 59 -22.26 2.64 5.28
CA LEU A 59 -23.66 2.45 4.88
C LEU A 59 -23.98 0.96 4.64
N PHE A 60 -23.06 0.19 4.08
CA PHE A 60 -23.25 -1.25 3.87
C PHE A 60 -23.39 -2.00 5.21
N TYR A 61 -22.46 -1.79 6.14
CA TYR A 61 -22.52 -2.39 7.47
C TYR A 61 -23.60 -1.77 8.36
N GLY A 62 -23.89 -0.48 8.20
CA GLY A 62 -25.02 0.17 8.85
C GLY A 62 -26.37 -0.40 8.40
N GLY A 63 -26.55 -0.72 7.12
CA GLY A 63 -27.79 -1.29 6.57
C GLY A 63 -28.11 -2.71 7.05
N LEU A 64 -27.10 -3.45 7.53
CA LEU A 64 -27.26 -4.80 8.08
C LEU A 64 -27.55 -4.79 9.59
N VAL A 65 -27.43 -3.64 10.27
CA VAL A 65 -27.63 -3.51 11.71
C VAL A 65 -29.00 -2.89 12.03
N ARG A 66 -29.52 -3.17 13.22
CA ARG A 66 -30.79 -2.61 13.68
C ARG A 66 -30.72 -1.07 13.68
N SER A 67 -31.75 -0.40 13.15
CA SER A 67 -31.82 1.08 12.98
C SER A 67 -31.31 1.89 14.19
N ARG A 68 -31.58 1.42 15.42
CA ARG A 68 -31.12 2.09 16.66
C ARG A 68 -29.59 2.11 16.87
N ASN A 69 -28.84 1.25 16.19
CA ASN A 69 -27.40 1.08 16.31
C ASN A 69 -26.62 1.65 15.10
N VAL A 70 -27.30 2.07 14.04
CA VAL A 70 -26.68 2.58 12.80
C VAL A 70 -25.78 3.77 13.09
N LEU A 71 -26.24 4.71 13.93
CA LEU A 71 -25.47 5.89 14.29
C LEU A 71 -24.15 5.53 15.00
N SER A 72 -24.13 4.47 15.81
CA SER A 72 -22.91 3.99 16.47
C SER A 72 -21.94 3.35 15.47
N VAL A 73 -22.43 2.59 14.49
CA VAL A 73 -21.61 1.98 13.44
C VAL A 73 -20.97 3.04 12.54
N LEU A 74 -21.72 4.08 12.18
CA LEU A 74 -21.20 5.22 11.41
C LEU A 74 -20.07 5.95 12.17
N MET A 75 -20.28 6.23 13.46
CA MET A 75 -19.25 6.89 14.29
C MET A 75 -17.99 6.05 14.44
N HIS A 76 -18.11 4.72 14.60
CA HIS A 76 -16.95 3.84 14.64
C HIS A 76 -16.20 3.79 13.31
N CYS A 77 -16.89 3.73 12.16
CA CYS A 77 -16.24 3.77 10.85
C CYS A 77 -15.45 5.07 10.64
N VAL A 78 -16.03 6.23 11.00
CA VAL A 78 -15.35 7.53 10.89
C VAL A 78 -14.15 7.60 11.84
N ALA A 79 -14.32 7.14 13.09
CA ALA A 79 -13.24 7.15 14.07
C ALA A 79 -12.05 6.27 13.64
N ILE A 80 -12.31 5.07 13.13
CA ILE A 80 -11.26 4.16 12.65
C ILE A 80 -10.60 4.70 11.39
N ALA A 81 -11.36 5.29 10.46
CA ALA A 81 -10.80 5.91 9.26
C ALA A 81 -9.81 7.03 9.63
N CYS A 82 -10.18 7.97 10.50
CA CYS A 82 -9.27 9.00 11.00
C CYS A 82 -8.06 8.42 11.73
N LEU A 83 -8.29 7.45 12.63
CA LEU A 83 -7.21 6.82 13.40
C LEU A 83 -6.19 6.14 12.49
N MET A 84 -6.65 5.37 11.50
CA MET A 84 -5.78 4.67 10.55
C MET A 84 -5.05 5.65 9.63
N SER A 85 -5.69 6.73 9.17
CA SER A 85 -5.01 7.77 8.39
C SER A 85 -3.87 8.41 9.18
N VAL A 86 -4.08 8.72 10.46
CA VAL A 86 -3.04 9.32 11.32
C VAL A 86 -1.93 8.31 11.63
N LEU A 87 -2.27 7.08 12.02
CA LEU A 87 -1.28 6.02 12.27
C LEU A 87 -0.43 5.73 11.02
N TRP A 88 -1.04 5.74 9.84
CA TRP A 88 -0.33 5.55 8.59
C TRP A 88 0.67 6.69 8.32
N LEU A 89 0.31 7.94 8.61
CA LEU A 89 1.25 9.06 8.47
C LEU A 89 2.43 9.00 9.45
N ILE A 90 2.22 8.55 10.68
CA ILE A 90 3.26 8.55 11.73
C ILE A 90 4.22 7.36 11.59
N ILE A 91 3.67 6.18 11.30
CA ILE A 91 4.40 4.91 11.39
C ILE A 91 4.32 4.15 10.06
N GLY A 92 3.15 4.12 9.43
CA GLY A 92 2.91 3.35 8.21
C GLY A 92 3.80 3.78 7.04
N TYR A 93 3.91 5.07 6.77
CA TYR A 93 4.73 5.61 5.69
C TYR A 93 6.21 5.27 5.84
N SER A 94 6.72 5.16 7.08
CA SER A 94 8.12 4.83 7.35
C SER A 94 8.42 3.33 7.36
N LEU A 95 7.40 2.48 7.51
CA LEU A 95 7.50 1.01 7.49
C LEU A 95 7.17 0.40 6.12
N SER A 96 6.47 1.16 5.26
CA SER A 96 6.10 0.77 3.89
C SER A 96 7.25 1.06 2.92
#